data_AF-A0A1I8C028-F1
#
_entry.id   AF-A0A1I8C028-F1
#
_cell.length_a   1.000
_cell.length_b   1.000
_cell.length_c   1.000
_cell.angle_alpha   90.00
_cell.angle_beta   90.00
_cell.angle_gamma   90.00
#
_symmetry.space_group_name_H-M   'P 1'
#
loop_
_entity.id
_entity.type
_entity.pdbx_description
1 polymer ?
#
loop_
_entity_poly.entity_id
_entity_poly.type
_entity_poly.pdbx_seq_one_letter_code
_entity_poly.pdbx_strand_id
1 'polypeptide(L)'
;MLRPRPIRSSQPPAILMKIINHSALIGILFFILAVIYTFLIISGEIGEYTKIQENALLAGLVDERWHNTNKLTKLLGNLGKIKNKQSDIRKFIFDEFVKMRVEVFRQQFKILPSSFTSNNSKTNGENIYGIIRAFRASPVEAILLAVPTNSIESIAVALAFADYAKDQLYWARDLVFLFVDGGTTQSADIWLSAYHGQQKEGIEFIDDELPAHGGTFIGAFGLEIKGNVFENVEILHGMVSD
;
A
#
# COMPACT_ATOMS: atom_id res chain seq x y z
N MET A 1 74.13 21.54 -28.96
CA MET A 1 73.09 22.51 -29.36
C MET A 1 71.96 21.76 -30.06
N LEU A 2 70.85 21.50 -29.37
CA LEU A 2 69.65 20.89 -29.96
C LEU A 2 68.78 22.01 -30.53
N ARG A 3 68.53 22.01 -31.85
CA ARG A 3 67.57 22.95 -32.46
C ARG A 3 66.15 22.56 -32.06
N PRO A 4 65.28 23.50 -31.66
CA PRO A 4 63.89 23.19 -31.38
C PRO A 4 63.19 22.73 -32.66
N ARG A 5 62.40 21.65 -32.58
CA ARG A 5 61.54 21.23 -33.69
C ARG A 5 60.41 22.26 -33.86
N PRO A 6 60.03 22.62 -35.09
CA PRO A 6 58.92 23.54 -35.31
C PRO A 6 57.62 22.91 -34.81
N ILE A 7 56.89 23.64 -33.97
CA ILE A 7 55.53 23.26 -33.55
C ILE A 7 54.66 23.35 -34.80
N ARG A 8 54.26 22.19 -35.33
CA ARG A 8 53.30 22.11 -36.44
C ARG A 8 51.99 22.70 -35.93
N SER A 9 51.62 23.89 -36.41
CA SER A 9 50.28 24.42 -36.17
C SER A 9 49.29 23.52 -36.92
N SER A 10 48.83 22.47 -36.26
CA SER A 10 47.74 21.64 -36.75
C SER A 10 46.51 22.53 -36.84
N GLN A 11 46.21 23.02 -38.04
CA GLN A 11 44.98 23.74 -38.30
C GLN A 11 43.83 22.84 -37.83
N PRO A 12 42.88 23.36 -37.03
CA PRO A 12 41.74 22.57 -36.57
C PRO A 12 41.01 21.99 -37.79
N PRO A 13 40.49 20.75 -37.68
CA PRO A 13 39.80 20.10 -38.79
C PRO A 13 38.67 20.99 -39.32
N ALA A 14 38.51 21.04 -40.64
CA ALA A 14 37.59 21.98 -41.31
C ALA A 14 36.14 21.91 -40.78
N ILE A 15 35.72 20.72 -40.30
CA ILE A 15 34.42 20.48 -39.68
C ILE A 15 34.27 21.29 -38.39
N LEU A 16 35.31 21.32 -37.55
CA LEU A 16 35.30 22.05 -36.29
C LEU A 16 35.21 23.57 -36.53
N MET A 17 35.94 24.07 -37.54
CA MET A 17 35.85 25.48 -37.95
C MET A 17 34.44 25.85 -38.46
N LYS A 18 33.77 24.93 -39.17
CA LYS A 18 32.40 25.16 -39.65
C LYS A 18 31.39 25.21 -38.51
N ILE A 19 31.54 24.37 -37.49
CA ILE A 19 30.74 24.38 -36.26
C ILE A 19 30.97 25.66 -35.47
N ILE A 20 32.22 26.07 -35.28
CA ILE A 20 32.58 27.30 -34.55
C ILE A 20 32.00 28.54 -35.25
N ASN A 21 32.10 28.60 -36.58
CA ASN A 21 31.58 29.73 -37.36
C ASN A 21 30.05 29.84 -37.32
N HIS A 22 29.33 28.75 -37.04
CA HIS A 22 27.87 28.73 -36.92
C HIS A 22 27.40 28.50 -35.48
N SER A 23 28.31 28.61 -34.51
CA SER A 23 28.07 28.27 -33.11
C SER A 23 26.89 29.04 -32.51
N ALA A 24 26.70 30.31 -32.87
CA ALA A 24 25.57 31.12 -32.42
C ALA A 24 24.23 30.58 -32.93
N LEU A 25 24.13 30.21 -34.21
CA LEU A 25 22.91 29.66 -34.80
C LEU A 25 22.58 28.28 -34.22
N ILE A 26 23.61 27.44 -34.07
CA ILE A 26 23.49 26.12 -33.45
C ILE A 26 23.06 26.27 -31.99
N GLY A 27 23.61 27.22 -31.25
CA GLY A 27 23.22 27.54 -29.88
C GLY A 27 21.76 27.98 -29.76
N ILE A 28 21.30 28.87 -30.65
CA ILE A 28 19.90 29.30 -30.70
C ILE A 28 18.97 28.12 -31.01
N LEU A 29 19.35 27.26 -31.95
CA LEU A 29 18.59 26.05 -32.28
C LEU A 29 18.45 25.12 -31.07
N PHE A 30 19.56 24.82 -30.38
CA PHE A 30 19.52 23.98 -29.17
C PHE A 30 18.74 24.62 -28.04
N PHE A 31 18.81 25.96 -27.89
CA PHE A 31 18.02 26.68 -26.90
C PHE A 31 16.52 26.54 -27.18
N ILE A 32 16.09 26.73 -28.43
CA ILE A 32 14.68 26.57 -28.82
C ILE A 32 14.24 25.11 -28.59
N LEU A 33 15.05 24.13 -28.99
CA LEU A 33 14.76 22.72 -28.74
C LEU A 33 14.64 22.40 -27.25
N ALA A 34 15.50 22.96 -26.41
CA ALA A 34 15.43 22.78 -24.96
C ALA A 34 14.16 23.40 -24.36
N VAL A 35 13.75 24.58 -24.84
CA VAL A 35 12.50 25.23 -24.41
C VAL A 35 11.29 24.39 -24.81
N ILE A 36 11.22 23.92 -26.06
CA ILE A 36 10.14 23.04 -26.53
C ILE A 36 10.10 21.75 -25.71
N TYR A 37 11.25 21.13 -25.47
CA TYR A 37 11.36 19.91 -24.67
C TYR A 37 10.91 20.12 -23.21
N THR A 38 11.21 21.29 -22.64
CA THR A 38 10.75 21.66 -21.29
C THR A 38 9.22 21.75 -21.24
N PHE A 39 8.59 22.37 -22.25
CA PHE A 39 7.13 22.41 -22.34
C PHE A 39 6.50 21.02 -22.54
N LEU A 40 7.16 20.13 -23.29
CA LEU A 40 6.73 18.74 -23.45
C LEU A 40 6.81 17.94 -22.14
N ILE A 41 7.87 18.10 -21.34
CA ILE A 41 7.96 17.42 -20.03
C ILE A 41 6.89 17.94 -19.05
N ILE A 42 6.60 19.24 -19.09
CA ILE A 42 5.60 19.86 -18.21
C ILE A 42 4.18 19.45 -18.61
N SER A 43 3.94 19.12 -19.89
CA SER A 43 2.66 18.55 -20.30
C SER A 43 2.37 17.24 -19.55
N GLY A 44 1.21 17.17 -18.92
CA GLY A 44 0.85 16.06 -18.01
C GLY A 44 0.91 14.68 -18.67
N GLU A 45 0.69 14.60 -19.98
CA GLU A 45 0.72 13.33 -20.71
C GLU A 45 2.10 12.65 -20.73
N ILE A 46 3.21 13.40 -20.70
CA ILE A 46 4.58 12.83 -20.71
C ILE A 46 5.21 12.85 -19.33
N GLY A 47 4.85 13.83 -18.49
CA GLY A 47 5.35 13.99 -17.13
C GLY A 47 5.04 12.80 -16.23
N GLU A 48 3.90 12.14 -16.41
CA GLU A 48 3.54 10.96 -15.60
C GLU A 48 4.44 9.74 -15.88
N TYR A 49 4.79 9.49 -17.15
CA TYR A 49 5.66 8.36 -17.53
C TYR A 49 7.13 8.55 -17.14
N THR A 50 7.56 9.80 -16.91
CA THR A 50 8.94 10.14 -16.51
C THR A 50 9.08 10.47 -15.03
N LYS A 51 7.99 10.38 -14.27
CA LYS A 51 7.97 10.59 -12.82
C LYS A 51 8.71 9.46 -12.11
N ILE A 52 9.94 9.72 -11.70
CA ILE A 52 10.63 8.87 -10.72
C ILE A 52 9.87 9.04 -9.40
N GLN A 53 9.30 7.96 -8.89
CA GLN A 53 8.66 7.97 -7.58
C GLN A 53 9.73 8.27 -6.53
N GLU A 54 9.61 9.39 -5.81
CA GLU A 54 10.50 9.73 -4.69
C GLU A 54 10.60 8.58 -3.68
N ASN A 55 9.48 7.86 -3.47
CA ASN A 55 9.39 6.67 -2.66
C ASN A 55 10.33 5.52 -3.12
N ALA A 56 10.64 5.44 -4.42
CA ALA A 56 11.56 4.44 -4.96
C ALA A 56 13.04 4.77 -4.62
N LEU A 57 13.35 6.03 -4.34
CA LEU A 57 14.71 6.47 -3.96
C LEU A 57 15.00 6.24 -2.47
N LEU A 58 13.96 6.01 -1.66
CA LEU A 58 14.07 5.88 -0.20
C LEU A 58 14.08 4.43 0.30
N ALA A 59 14.14 3.44 -0.61
CA ALA A 59 14.10 2.01 -0.24
C ALA A 59 15.22 1.61 0.75
N GLY A 60 16.38 2.29 0.72
CA GLY A 60 17.50 2.04 1.63
C GLY A 60 17.37 2.70 3.02
N LEU A 61 16.32 3.47 3.28
CA LEU A 61 16.05 4.13 4.57
C LEU A 61 15.02 3.39 5.42
N VAL A 62 14.45 2.30 4.90
CA VAL A 62 13.46 1.48 5.58
C VAL A 62 14.17 0.44 6.44
N ASP A 63 13.72 0.27 7.68
CA ASP A 63 14.14 -0.85 8.50
C ASP A 63 13.40 -2.11 8.05
N GLU A 64 14.15 -3.02 7.45
CA GLU A 64 13.70 -4.31 6.93
C GLU A 64 13.45 -5.34 8.04
N ARG A 65 13.82 -5.04 9.29
CA ARG A 65 13.79 -6.00 10.40
C ARG A 65 12.76 -5.63 11.43
N TRP A 66 11.86 -6.58 11.68
CA TRP A 66 10.88 -6.46 12.74
C TRP A 66 11.37 -7.14 14.03
N HIS A 67 11.58 -6.35 15.08
CA HIS A 67 12.14 -6.82 16.36
C HIS A 67 11.10 -6.84 17.51
N ASN A 68 9.81 -6.57 17.26
CA ASN A 68 8.81 -6.40 18.32
C ASN A 68 8.21 -7.74 18.82
N THR A 69 9.06 -8.70 19.14
CA THR A 69 8.65 -10.05 19.60
C THR A 69 7.92 -10.00 20.93
N ASN A 70 8.32 -9.12 21.84
CA ASN A 70 7.70 -8.95 23.15
C ASN A 70 6.22 -8.53 23.07
N LYS A 71 5.88 -7.61 22.16
CA LYS A 71 4.48 -7.18 21.96
C LYS A 71 3.66 -8.32 21.36
N LEU A 72 4.21 -9.02 20.37
CA LEU A 72 3.56 -10.19 19.76
C LEU A 72 3.22 -11.27 20.81
N THR A 73 4.18 -11.65 21.67
CA THR A 73 3.94 -12.64 22.73
C THR A 73 2.86 -12.18 23.71
N LYS A 74 2.82 -10.89 24.06
CA LYS A 74 1.76 -10.33 24.92
C LYS A 74 0.40 -10.37 24.23
N LEU A 75 0.32 -10.02 22.95
CA LEU A 75 -0.92 -10.06 22.18
C LEU A 75 -1.44 -11.49 22.05
N LEU A 76 -0.58 -12.46 21.70
CA LEU A 76 -0.92 -13.89 21.68
C LEU A 76 -1.44 -14.37 23.04
N GLY A 77 -0.75 -14.03 24.13
CA GLY A 77 -1.17 -14.40 25.47
C GLY A 77 -2.48 -13.75 25.92
N ASN A 78 -2.82 -12.56 25.42
CA ASN A 78 -4.09 -11.89 25.71
C ASN A 78 -5.24 -12.45 24.87
N LEU A 79 -5.01 -12.66 23.57
CA LEU A 79 -5.99 -13.25 22.65
C LEU A 79 -6.31 -14.70 23.06
N GLY A 80 -5.32 -15.48 23.46
CA GLY A 80 -5.51 -16.86 23.93
C GLY A 80 -6.34 -17.00 25.22
N LYS A 81 -6.55 -15.90 25.97
CA LYS A 81 -7.45 -15.88 27.14
C LYS A 81 -8.91 -15.65 26.77
N ILE A 82 -9.18 -15.17 25.56
CA ILE A 82 -10.54 -14.94 25.06
C ILE A 82 -11.16 -16.30 24.76
N LYS A 83 -12.40 -16.55 25.21
CA LYS A 83 -13.07 -17.86 25.11
C LYS A 83 -13.59 -18.19 23.70
N ASN A 84 -12.83 -17.86 22.64
CA ASN A 84 -13.20 -18.00 21.23
C ASN A 84 -14.57 -17.41 20.85
N LYS A 85 -15.05 -16.43 21.61
CA LYS A 85 -16.23 -15.66 21.23
C LYS A 85 -15.81 -14.60 20.23
N GLN A 86 -16.35 -14.71 19.03
CA GLN A 86 -16.03 -13.82 17.92
C GLN A 86 -16.28 -12.34 18.25
N SER A 87 -17.35 -12.03 18.99
CA SER A 87 -17.63 -10.66 19.46
C SER A 87 -16.54 -10.10 20.37
N ASP A 88 -15.96 -10.93 21.24
CA ASP A 88 -14.94 -10.52 22.19
C ASP A 88 -13.59 -10.32 21.50
N ILE A 89 -13.27 -11.16 20.50
CA ILE A 89 -12.10 -11.00 19.62
C ILE A 89 -12.20 -9.68 18.86
N ARG A 90 -13.35 -9.40 18.24
CA ARG A 90 -13.59 -8.14 17.54
C ARG A 90 -13.45 -6.94 18.46
N LYS A 91 -14.06 -6.99 19.64
CA LYS A 91 -13.89 -5.94 20.65
C LYS A 91 -12.42 -5.73 21.02
N PHE A 92 -11.67 -6.81 21.24
CA PHE A 92 -10.25 -6.75 21.54
C PHE A 92 -9.44 -6.08 20.43
N ILE A 93 -9.65 -6.46 19.17
CA ILE A 93 -8.96 -5.86 18.01
C ILE A 93 -9.21 -4.35 17.95
N PHE A 94 -10.47 -3.94 18.07
CA PHE A 94 -10.85 -2.54 18.07
C PHE A 94 -10.18 -1.76 19.21
N ASP A 95 -10.25 -2.31 20.43
CA ASP A 95 -9.65 -1.68 21.62
C ASP A 95 -8.12 -1.59 21.50
N GLU A 96 -7.45 -2.56 20.89
CA GLU A 96 -6.00 -2.51 20.64
C GLU A 96 -5.63 -1.40 19.65
N PHE A 97 -6.35 -1.24 18.54
CA PHE A 97 -6.10 -0.12 17.63
C PHE A 97 -6.34 1.25 18.27
N VAL A 98 -7.40 1.37 19.08
CA VAL A 98 -7.66 2.60 19.85
C VAL A 98 -6.50 2.90 20.80
N LYS A 99 -5.98 1.91 21.52
CA LYS A 99 -4.80 2.08 22.39
C LYS A 99 -3.57 2.50 21.60
N MET A 100 -3.41 1.99 20.39
CA MET A 100 -2.32 2.33 19.48
C MET A 100 -2.50 3.71 18.82
N ARG A 101 -3.67 4.36 18.99
CA ARG A 101 -4.06 5.62 18.32
C ARG A 101 -4.08 5.52 16.80
N VAL A 102 -4.45 4.34 16.29
CA VAL A 102 -4.69 4.10 14.86
C VAL A 102 -6.16 4.40 14.56
N GLU A 103 -6.45 4.96 13.39
CA GLU A 103 -7.84 5.15 12.93
C GLU A 103 -8.49 3.77 12.79
N VAL A 104 -9.61 3.52 13.48
CA VAL A 104 -10.27 2.21 13.47
C VAL A 104 -11.78 2.35 13.40
N PHE A 105 -12.39 1.49 12.62
CA PHE A 105 -13.79 1.54 12.26
C PHE A 105 -14.40 0.13 12.24
N ARG A 106 -15.74 0.10 12.30
CA ARG A 106 -16.54 -1.12 12.21
C ARG A 106 -17.39 -1.04 10.96
N GLN A 107 -17.59 -2.17 10.31
CA GLN A 107 -18.57 -2.32 9.25
C GLN A 107 -19.51 -3.45 9.65
N GLN A 108 -20.74 -3.10 10.01
CA GLN A 108 -21.77 -4.07 10.34
C GLN A 108 -22.67 -4.30 9.13
N PHE A 109 -22.95 -5.57 8.84
CA PHE A 109 -23.74 -5.97 7.69
C PHE A 109 -24.61 -7.18 8.02
N LYS A 110 -25.69 -7.34 7.25
CA LYS A 110 -26.56 -8.52 7.30
C LYS A 110 -26.63 -9.12 5.91
N ILE A 111 -26.36 -10.42 5.83
CA ILE A 111 -26.57 -11.20 4.62
C ILE A 111 -28.03 -11.66 4.63
N LEU A 112 -28.80 -11.17 3.67
CA LEU A 112 -30.19 -11.55 3.48
C LEU A 112 -30.28 -12.95 2.87
N PRO A 113 -31.34 -13.73 3.20
CA PRO A 113 -31.56 -15.02 2.56
C PRO A 113 -31.74 -14.83 1.05
N SER A 114 -30.92 -15.51 0.26
CA SER A 114 -31.13 -15.58 -1.18
C SER A 114 -32.00 -16.79 -1.52
N SER A 115 -32.74 -16.75 -2.63
CA SER A 115 -33.53 -17.87 -3.14
C SER A 115 -32.70 -19.15 -3.42
N PHE A 116 -31.36 -19.04 -3.43
CA PHE A 116 -30.41 -20.13 -3.70
C PHE A 116 -29.70 -20.70 -2.46
N THR A 117 -29.91 -20.13 -1.27
CA THR A 117 -29.29 -20.61 -0.02
C THR A 117 -30.29 -21.41 0.81
N SER A 118 -29.98 -22.70 1.05
CA SER A 118 -30.85 -23.68 1.74
C SER A 118 -31.26 -23.31 3.18
N ASN A 119 -30.65 -22.29 3.79
CA ASN A 119 -30.93 -21.87 5.15
C ASN A 119 -31.52 -20.46 5.14
N ASN A 120 -32.80 -20.35 5.51
CA ASN A 120 -33.56 -19.10 5.67
C ASN A 120 -33.07 -18.19 6.82
N SER A 121 -31.82 -18.36 7.28
CA SER A 121 -31.26 -17.64 8.41
C SER A 121 -30.55 -16.37 7.94
N LYS A 122 -31.02 -15.21 8.40
CA LYS A 122 -30.26 -13.96 8.33
C LYS A 122 -28.95 -14.14 9.10
N THR A 123 -27.83 -13.82 8.46
CA THR A 123 -26.51 -13.93 9.10
C THR A 123 -25.95 -12.52 9.26
N ASN A 124 -25.76 -12.09 10.51
CA ASN A 124 -25.15 -10.80 10.80
C ASN A 124 -23.63 -10.97 10.88
N GLY A 125 -22.89 -10.04 10.30
CA GLY A 125 -21.44 -9.99 10.36
C GLY A 125 -20.95 -8.60 10.75
N GLU A 126 -19.73 -8.55 11.30
CA GLU A 126 -19.04 -7.30 11.61
C GLU A 126 -17.56 -7.42 11.25
N ASN A 127 -17.13 -6.65 10.25
CA ASN A 127 -15.72 -6.47 9.95
C ASN A 127 -15.17 -5.31 10.80
N ILE A 128 -13.89 -5.41 11.16
CA ILE A 128 -13.15 -4.29 11.76
C ILE A 128 -12.03 -3.94 10.82
N TYR A 129 -11.79 -2.65 10.60
CA TYR A 129 -10.64 -2.22 9.85
C TYR A 129 -9.94 -1.04 10.50
N GLY A 130 -8.63 -1.02 10.38
CA GLY A 130 -7.77 0.06 10.83
C GLY A 130 -7.00 0.66 9.67
N ILE A 131 -6.76 1.98 9.71
CA ILE A 131 -6.01 2.69 8.68
C ILE A 131 -4.82 3.40 9.33
N ILE A 132 -3.62 3.13 8.80
CA ILE A 132 -2.40 3.89 9.08
C ILE A 132 -2.10 4.72 7.84
N ARG A 133 -2.17 6.05 7.98
CA ARG A 133 -1.94 6.98 6.87
C ARG A 133 -0.46 7.11 6.54
N ALA A 134 -0.13 7.20 5.26
CA ALA A 134 1.21 7.58 4.83
C ALA A 134 1.50 9.03 5.25
N PHE A 135 2.56 9.24 6.04
CA PHE A 135 2.90 10.58 6.53
C PHE A 135 3.49 11.49 5.45
N ARG A 136 4.25 10.94 4.50
CA ARG A 136 5.01 11.70 3.49
C ARG A 136 4.42 11.66 2.08
N ALA A 137 3.36 10.88 1.87
CA ALA A 137 2.74 10.71 0.57
C ALA A 137 1.29 11.20 0.63
N SER A 138 0.78 11.67 -0.51
CA SER A 138 -0.66 11.92 -0.64
C SER A 138 -1.40 10.58 -0.46
N PRO A 139 -2.50 10.54 0.31
CA PRO A 139 -3.26 9.31 0.61
C PRO A 139 -4.11 8.85 -0.58
N VAL A 140 -3.51 8.80 -1.76
CA VAL A 140 -4.17 8.43 -3.03
C VAL A 140 -4.11 6.93 -3.26
N GLU A 141 -3.17 6.25 -2.61
CA GLU A 141 -2.92 4.83 -2.80
C GLU A 141 -2.79 4.11 -1.46
N ALA A 142 -3.24 2.85 -1.43
CA ALA A 142 -3.26 2.02 -0.24
C ALA A 142 -2.81 0.57 -0.52
N ILE A 143 -2.38 -0.10 0.55
CA ILE A 143 -2.11 -1.54 0.58
C ILE A 143 -3.06 -2.16 1.61
N LEU A 144 -3.74 -3.23 1.22
CA LEU A 144 -4.66 -3.97 2.08
C LEU A 144 -3.95 -5.16 2.75
N LEU A 145 -4.14 -5.34 4.05
CA LEU A 145 -3.81 -6.56 4.79
C LEU A 145 -5.10 -7.17 5.32
N ALA A 146 -5.58 -8.24 4.68
CA ALA A 146 -6.77 -8.96 5.08
C ALA A 146 -6.40 -10.09 6.05
N VAL A 147 -7.03 -10.11 7.22
CA VAL A 147 -6.70 -10.99 8.34
C VAL A 147 -7.97 -11.72 8.77
N PRO A 148 -7.98 -13.06 8.79
CA PRO A 148 -9.16 -13.79 9.21
C PRO A 148 -9.23 -13.77 10.74
N THR A 149 -10.39 -13.39 11.27
CA THR A 149 -10.62 -13.23 12.71
C THR A 149 -10.68 -14.56 13.49
N ASN A 150 -10.75 -15.69 12.79
CA ASN A 150 -10.71 -17.03 13.37
C ASN A 150 -9.27 -17.51 13.66
N SER A 151 -8.23 -16.79 13.23
CA SER A 151 -6.83 -17.10 13.49
C SER A 151 -6.23 -16.11 14.48
N ILE A 152 -6.03 -16.56 15.72
CA ILE A 152 -5.46 -15.76 16.80
C ILE A 152 -4.03 -15.31 16.45
N GLU A 153 -3.26 -16.19 15.83
CA GLU A 153 -1.87 -15.94 15.44
C GLU A 153 -1.80 -14.84 14.38
N SER A 154 -2.64 -14.93 13.35
CA SER A 154 -2.73 -13.91 12.29
C SER A 154 -3.15 -12.56 12.85
N ILE A 155 -4.14 -12.54 13.76
CA ILE A 155 -4.57 -11.32 14.43
C ILE A 155 -3.42 -10.70 15.24
N ALA A 156 -2.72 -11.51 16.02
CA ALA A 156 -1.63 -11.03 16.87
C ALA A 156 -0.48 -10.44 16.03
N VAL A 157 -0.11 -11.12 14.93
CA VAL A 157 0.92 -10.62 14.01
C VAL A 157 0.49 -9.33 13.34
N ALA A 158 -0.75 -9.26 12.83
CA ALA A 158 -1.27 -8.05 12.21
C ALA A 158 -1.29 -6.85 13.17
N LEU A 159 -1.78 -7.04 14.41
CA LEU A 159 -1.79 -6.00 15.43
C LEU A 159 -0.38 -5.57 15.85
N ALA A 160 0.54 -6.53 16.00
CA ALA A 160 1.92 -6.23 16.36
C ALA A 160 2.67 -5.53 15.22
N PHE A 161 2.35 -5.85 13.96
CA PHE A 161 2.85 -5.14 12.79
C PHE A 161 2.26 -3.72 12.72
N ALA A 162 0.96 -3.54 12.95
CA ALA A 162 0.34 -2.22 12.99
C ALA A 162 0.97 -1.31 14.07
N ASP A 163 1.25 -1.85 15.26
CA ASP A 163 1.94 -1.14 16.36
C ASP A 163 3.35 -0.68 15.98
N TYR A 164 4.05 -1.45 15.14
CA TYR A 164 5.35 -1.06 14.59
C TYR A 164 5.21 -0.05 13.45
N ALA A 165 4.26 -0.31 12.53
CA ALA A 165 4.06 0.46 11.32
C ALA A 165 3.63 1.90 11.61
N LYS A 166 2.78 2.13 12.62
CA LYS A 166 2.32 3.49 12.96
C LYS A 166 3.45 4.46 13.33
N ASP A 167 4.60 3.95 13.78
CA ASP A 167 5.74 4.75 14.19
C ASP A 167 6.76 4.95 13.04
N GLN A 168 6.56 4.33 11.89
CA GLN A 168 7.44 4.48 10.73
C GLN A 168 7.03 5.69 9.87
N LEU A 169 7.99 6.56 9.58
CA LEU A 169 7.76 7.78 8.81
C LEU A 169 7.78 7.60 7.28
N TYR A 170 8.26 6.44 6.82
CA TYR A 170 8.60 6.22 5.40
C TYR A 170 7.60 5.34 4.65
N TRP A 171 6.41 5.11 5.20
CA TRP A 171 5.36 4.46 4.42
C TRP A 171 4.99 5.33 3.22
N ALA A 172 5.15 4.74 2.04
CA ALA A 172 4.82 5.36 0.76
C ALA A 172 3.31 5.43 0.50
N ARG A 173 2.51 4.62 1.20
CA ARG A 173 1.08 4.36 0.94
C ARG A 173 0.34 4.10 2.25
N ASP A 174 -0.96 4.35 2.26
CA ASP A 174 -1.81 4.02 3.40
C ASP A 174 -1.80 2.49 3.61
N LEU A 175 -1.71 2.05 4.87
CA LEU A 175 -1.85 0.65 5.24
C LEU A 175 -3.24 0.43 5.82
N VAL A 176 -4.03 -0.40 5.16
CA VAL A 176 -5.37 -0.77 5.61
C VAL A 176 -5.34 -2.19 6.15
N PHE A 177 -5.67 -2.35 7.42
CA PHE A 177 -5.76 -3.64 8.08
C PHE A 177 -7.24 -4.04 8.17
N LEU A 178 -7.66 -5.06 7.43
CA LEU A 178 -9.03 -5.56 7.44
C LEU A 178 -9.11 -6.88 8.21
N PHE A 179 -9.85 -6.89 9.31
CA PHE A 179 -10.17 -8.08 10.08
C PHE A 179 -11.52 -8.62 9.63
N VAL A 180 -11.46 -9.71 8.88
CA VAL A 180 -12.59 -10.32 8.17
C VAL A 180 -13.37 -11.22 9.11
N ASP A 181 -14.67 -10.96 9.28
CA ASP A 181 -15.51 -11.75 10.16
C ASP A 181 -15.63 -13.21 9.69
N GLY A 182 -15.44 -14.14 10.63
CA GLY A 182 -15.42 -15.58 10.35
C GLY A 182 -14.30 -16.07 9.41
N GLY A 183 -13.44 -15.18 8.92
CA GLY A 183 -12.39 -15.51 7.94
C GLY A 183 -12.93 -15.92 6.57
N THR A 184 -14.13 -15.48 6.21
CA THR A 184 -14.79 -15.87 4.95
C THR A 184 -14.49 -14.88 3.81
N THR A 185 -14.25 -15.38 2.60
CA THR A 185 -14.07 -14.55 1.41
C THR A 185 -15.28 -13.65 1.14
N GLN A 186 -16.49 -14.15 1.43
CA GLN A 186 -17.74 -13.38 1.34
C GLN A 186 -17.71 -12.14 2.24
N SER A 187 -17.24 -12.24 3.48
CA SER A 187 -17.19 -11.08 4.38
C SER A 187 -16.16 -10.04 3.94
N ALA A 188 -15.04 -10.48 3.36
CA ALA A 188 -14.04 -9.57 2.78
C ALA A 188 -14.59 -8.85 1.54
N ASP A 189 -15.29 -9.58 0.68
CA ASP A 189 -15.91 -9.11 -0.55
C ASP A 189 -17.05 -8.10 -0.27
N ILE A 190 -17.79 -8.26 0.84
CA ILE A 190 -18.77 -7.27 1.33
C ILE A 190 -18.09 -5.96 1.72
N TRP A 191 -16.98 -6.04 2.45
CA TRP A 191 -16.21 -4.86 2.84
C TRP A 191 -15.64 -4.14 1.62
N LEU A 192 -15.06 -4.90 0.69
CA LEU A 192 -14.45 -4.36 -0.51
C LEU A 192 -15.47 -3.67 -1.42
N SER A 193 -16.67 -4.21 -1.56
CA SER A 193 -17.73 -3.52 -2.31
C SER A 193 -18.11 -2.19 -1.69
N ALA A 194 -18.26 -2.13 -0.36
CA ALA A 194 -18.51 -0.85 0.31
C ALA A 194 -17.35 0.14 0.14
N TYR A 195 -16.11 -0.36 0.14
CA TYR A 195 -14.91 0.45 -0.13
C TYR A 195 -14.93 1.12 -1.52
N HIS A 196 -15.47 0.42 -2.52
CA HIS A 196 -15.62 0.95 -3.87
C HIS A 196 -16.96 1.65 -4.14
N GLY A 197 -17.77 1.89 -3.10
CA GLY A 197 -19.11 2.50 -3.24
C GLY A 197 -20.09 1.63 -4.03
N GLN A 198 -19.86 0.32 -4.11
CA GLN A 198 -20.71 -0.63 -4.81
C GLN A 198 -21.76 -1.20 -3.85
N GLN A 199 -23.03 -1.15 -4.27
CA GLN A 199 -24.09 -1.88 -3.58
C GLN A 199 -24.14 -3.32 -4.07
N LYS A 200 -24.39 -4.26 -3.15
CA LYS A 200 -24.57 -5.67 -3.47
C LYS A 200 -25.98 -6.14 -3.15
N GLU A 201 -26.56 -6.86 -4.10
CA GLU A 201 -27.85 -7.52 -3.88
C GLU A 201 -27.75 -8.54 -2.74
N GLY A 202 -28.78 -8.57 -1.89
CA GLY A 202 -28.84 -9.50 -0.76
C GLY A 202 -27.95 -9.13 0.43
N ILE A 203 -27.34 -7.93 0.45
CA ILE A 203 -26.60 -7.40 1.60
C ILE A 203 -27.27 -6.12 2.09
N GLU A 204 -27.59 -6.09 3.38
CA GLU A 204 -28.09 -4.91 4.08
C GLU A 204 -26.95 -4.37 4.96
N PHE A 205 -26.38 -3.23 4.60
CA PHE A 205 -25.45 -2.52 5.47
C PHE A 205 -26.23 -1.84 6.61
N ILE A 206 -25.71 -1.91 7.84
CA ILE A 206 -26.35 -1.25 8.98
C ILE A 206 -26.03 0.25 8.99
N ASP A 207 -24.83 0.60 8.50
CA ASP A 207 -24.40 1.97 8.28
C ASP A 207 -24.32 2.23 6.76
N ASP A 208 -24.83 3.38 6.29
CA ASP A 208 -25.00 3.67 4.86
C ASP A 208 -23.66 3.70 4.08
N GLU A 209 -22.57 4.15 4.71
CA GLU A 209 -21.24 4.28 4.10
C GLU A 209 -20.12 3.93 5.08
N LEU A 210 -18.94 3.53 4.55
CA LEU A 210 -17.74 3.36 5.38
C LEU A 210 -17.30 4.72 5.93
N PRO A 211 -17.15 4.89 7.26
CA PRO A 211 -16.83 6.20 7.84
C PRO A 211 -15.50 6.81 7.37
N ALA A 212 -14.56 5.97 6.94
CA ALA A 212 -13.34 6.40 6.27
C ALA A 212 -12.82 5.29 5.36
N HIS A 213 -12.10 5.67 4.32
CA HIS A 213 -11.37 4.74 3.46
C HIS A 213 -9.95 5.25 3.18
N GLY A 214 -9.08 4.36 2.71
CA GLY A 214 -7.76 4.72 2.20
C GLY A 214 -7.83 5.18 0.75
N GLY A 215 -6.67 5.31 0.12
CA GLY A 215 -6.55 5.49 -1.32
C GLY A 215 -6.90 4.23 -2.14
N THR A 216 -6.70 4.30 -3.45
CA THR A 216 -6.89 3.14 -4.33
C THR A 216 -5.93 2.00 -3.95
N PHE A 217 -6.45 0.77 -3.86
CA PHE A 217 -5.61 -0.38 -3.59
C PHE A 217 -4.70 -0.69 -4.79
N ILE A 218 -3.41 -0.80 -4.52
CA ILE A 218 -2.41 -1.25 -5.50
C ILE A 218 -1.91 -2.67 -5.24
N GLY A 219 -2.34 -3.24 -4.12
CA GLY A 219 -1.98 -4.58 -3.69
C GLY A 219 -2.70 -4.96 -2.41
N ALA A 220 -2.87 -6.27 -2.22
CA ALA A 220 -3.49 -6.83 -1.04
C ALA A 220 -2.72 -8.09 -0.60
N PHE A 221 -2.65 -8.30 0.71
CA PHE A 221 -2.05 -9.48 1.33
C PHE A 221 -3.09 -10.16 2.22
N GLY A 222 -3.34 -11.44 1.98
CA GLY A 222 -4.09 -12.29 2.91
C GLY A 222 -3.13 -12.88 3.94
N LEU A 223 -3.28 -12.51 5.20
CA LEU A 223 -2.42 -12.98 6.28
C LEU A 223 -3.09 -14.14 7.01
N GLU A 224 -2.71 -15.37 6.67
CA GLU A 224 -3.09 -16.57 7.40
C GLU A 224 -1.84 -17.27 7.96
N ILE A 225 -1.74 -17.26 9.28
CA ILE A 225 -0.61 -17.78 10.04
C ILE A 225 -1.11 -18.92 10.91
N LYS A 226 -0.38 -20.04 10.86
CA LYS A 226 -0.64 -21.23 11.69
C LYS A 226 0.62 -21.63 12.44
N GLY A 227 0.47 -21.87 13.74
CA GLY A 227 1.53 -22.37 14.60
C GLY A 227 2.42 -21.27 15.20
N ASN A 228 3.44 -21.71 15.93
CA ASN A 228 4.30 -20.86 16.77
C ASN A 228 5.73 -20.71 16.23
N VAL A 229 6.06 -21.41 15.15
CA VAL A 229 7.37 -21.37 14.49
C VAL A 229 7.12 -21.23 13.00
N PHE A 230 7.75 -20.22 12.39
CA PHE A 230 7.63 -19.94 10.96
C PHE A 230 8.93 -20.33 10.29
N GLU A 231 8.90 -21.43 9.55
CA GLU A 231 10.06 -21.89 8.77
C GLU A 231 9.97 -21.43 7.32
N ASN A 232 8.74 -21.26 6.80
CA ASN A 232 8.49 -20.95 5.40
C ASN A 232 7.42 -19.86 5.28
N VAL A 233 7.61 -18.97 4.29
CA VAL A 233 6.59 -17.99 3.87
C VAL A 233 6.21 -18.34 2.44
N GLU A 234 4.95 -18.69 2.23
CA GLU A 234 4.39 -18.91 0.90
C GLU A 234 3.68 -17.63 0.44
N ILE A 235 4.19 -17.02 -0.64
CA ILE A 235 3.56 -15.85 -1.26
C ILE A 235 2.73 -16.34 -2.44
N LEU A 236 1.42 -16.40 -2.25
CA LEU A 236 0.46 -16.66 -3.31
C LEU A 236 0.08 -15.33 -3.96
N HIS A 237 0.39 -15.17 -5.24
CA HIS A 237 -0.03 -14.00 -6.01
C HIS A 237 -1.12 -14.39 -7.02
N GLY A 238 -2.22 -13.65 -7.02
CA GLY A 238 -3.22 -13.68 -8.08
C GLY A 238 -3.24 -12.31 -8.74
N MET A 239 -2.90 -12.23 -10.03
CA MET A 239 -3.22 -11.02 -10.78
C MET A 239 -4.72 -11.03 -11.06
N VAL A 240 -5.43 -9.99 -10.64
CA VAL A 240 -6.75 -9.71 -11.17
C VAL A 240 -6.50 -9.23 -12.60
N SER A 241 -6.73 -10.10 -13.57
CA SER A 241 -6.75 -9.70 -14.98
C SER A 241 -8.04 -8.93 -15.21
N ASP A 242 -7.92 -7.64 -15.52
CA ASP A 242 -9.01 -6.80 -16.04
C ASP A 242 -9.60 -7.36 -17.35
#